data_AF-A0A7Y4M4Y9-F1
#
_entry.id   AF-A0A7Y4M4Y9-F1
#
_cell.length_a   1.000
_cell.length_b   1.000
_cell.length_c   1.000
_cell.angle_alpha   90.00
_cell.angle_beta   90.00
_cell.angle_gamma   90.00
#
_symmetry.space_group_name_H-M   'P 1'
#
loop_
_entity.id
_entity.type
_entity.pdbx_description
1 polymer ?
#
loop_
_entity_poly.entity_id
_entity_poly.type
_entity_poly.pdbx_seq_one_letter_code
_entity_poly.pdbx_strand_id
1 'polypeptide(L)' 'MWYRKNVGGWERAARLIGGGLMLICGVVALHASPLGLLLSGAGVVTLVTGVFGYCPACAVAGREPLKG' A
#
# COMPACT_ATOMS: atom_id res chain seq x y z
N MET A 1 -7.73 21.90 4.78
CA MET A 1 -7.05 20.73 5.39
C MET A 1 -6.25 20.02 4.30
N TRP A 2 -4.92 20.13 4.30
CA TRP A 2 -4.04 19.61 3.24
C TRP A 2 -3.94 18.06 3.23
N TYR A 3 -4.29 17.39 4.34
CA TYR A 3 -4.25 15.94 4.47
C TYR A 3 -5.64 15.34 4.70
N ARG A 4 -6.16 14.60 3.72
CA ARG A 4 -7.48 13.97 3.75
C ARG A 4 -7.32 12.46 3.57
N LYS A 5 -7.45 11.72 4.66
CA LYS A 5 -7.39 10.25 4.65
C LYS A 5 -8.61 9.69 3.89
N ASN A 6 -8.43 8.77 2.95
CA ASN A 6 -9.55 8.09 2.26
C ASN A 6 -9.65 6.59 2.59
N VAL A 7 -8.66 6.06 3.31
CA VAL A 7 -8.56 4.65 3.68
C VAL A 7 -8.84 4.48 5.17
N GLY A 8 -9.81 3.62 5.52
CA GLY A 8 -10.18 3.30 6.89
C GLY A 8 -9.10 2.51 7.64
N GLY A 9 -9.21 2.41 8.97
CA GLY A 9 -8.22 1.72 9.81
C GLY A 9 -7.95 0.27 9.38
N TRP A 10 -9.01 -0.49 9.09
CA TRP A 10 -8.91 -1.88 8.63
C TRP A 10 -8.21 -2.02 7.28
N GLU A 11 -8.50 -1.13 6.35
CA GLU A 11 -7.90 -1.17 5.02
C GLU A 11 -6.43 -0.71 5.02
N ARG A 12 -6.05 0.14 5.97
CA ARG A 12 -4.64 0.47 6.23
C ARG A 12 -3.91 -0.76 6.76
N ALA A 13 -4.49 -1.46 7.73
CA ALA A 13 -3.91 -2.70 8.25
C ALA A 13 -3.73 -3.75 7.16
N ALA A 14 -4.74 -3.96 6.31
CA ALA A 14 -4.65 -4.87 5.16
C ALA A 14 -3.53 -4.48 4.18
N ARG A 15 -3.36 -3.19 3.90
CA ARG A 15 -2.27 -2.68 3.05
C ARG A 15 -0.89 -2.86 3.69
N LEU A 16 -0.77 -2.67 5.00
CA LEU A 16 0.48 -2.90 5.72
C LEU A 16 0.88 -4.37 5.69
N ILE A 17 -0.07 -5.27 5.96
CA ILE A 17 0.17 -6.72 5.93
C ILE A 17 0.48 -7.19 4.50
N GLY A 18 -0.36 -6.83 3.53
CA GLY A 18 -0.20 -7.24 2.14
C GLY A 18 1.07 -6.69 1.50
N GLY A 19 1.37 -5.40 1.70
CA GLY A 19 2.60 -4.77 1.21
C GLY A 19 3.86 -5.35 1.84
N GLY A 20 3.81 -5.66 3.14
CA GLY A 20 4.89 -6.33 3.85
C GLY A 20 5.14 -7.74 3.33
N LEU A 21 4.06 -8.52 3.10
CA LEU A 21 4.16 -9.86 2.55
C LEU A 21 4.74 -9.85 1.12
N MET A 22 4.28 -8.93 0.26
CA MET A 22 4.82 -8.74 -1.09
C MET A 22 6.32 -8.42 -1.05
N LEU A 23 6.74 -7.55 -0.12
CA LEU A 23 8.14 -7.19 0.06
C LEU A 23 8.99 -8.39 0.47
N ILE A 24 8.55 -9.13 1.50
CA ILE A 24 9.24 -10.31 2.00
C ILE A 24 9.31 -11.39 0.91
N CYS A 25 8.20 -11.69 0.23
CA CYS A 25 8.18 -12.65 -0.87
C CYS A 25 9.10 -12.23 -2.03
N GLY A 26 9.10 -10.96 -2.43
CA GLY A 26 9.93 -10.47 -3.53
C GLY A 26 11.43 -10.53 -3.23
N VAL A 27 11.83 -10.28 -1.99
CA VAL A 27 13.25 -10.34 -1.58
C VAL A 27 13.68 -11.77 -1.28
N VAL A 28 12.90 -12.50 -0.46
CA VAL A 28 13.30 -13.82 0.07
C VAL A 28 12.93 -14.95 -0.89
N ALA A 29 11.67 -15.06 -1.30
CA ALA A 29 11.22 -16.19 -2.11
C ALA A 29 11.66 -16.09 -3.58
N LEU A 30 11.76 -14.85 -4.09
CA LEU A 30 12.18 -14.58 -5.47
C LEU A 30 13.66 -14.20 -5.59
N HIS A 31 14.44 -14.28 -4.49
CA HIS A 31 15.87 -13.95 -4.44
C HIS A 31 16.26 -12.65 -5.17
N ALA A 32 15.44 -11.60 -5.03
CA ALA A 32 15.65 -10.32 -5.73
C ALA A 32 15.80 -10.44 -7.27
N SER A 33 15.20 -11.46 -7.87
CA SER A 33 15.02 -11.55 -9.33
C SER A 33 14.31 -10.28 -9.84
N PRO A 34 14.38 -9.95 -11.14
CA PRO A 34 13.72 -8.75 -11.69
C PRO A 34 12.23 -8.68 -11.34
N LEU A 35 11.55 -9.83 -11.34
CA LEU A 35 10.15 -9.96 -10.95
C LEU A 35 9.96 -9.80 -9.42
N GLY A 36 10.91 -10.29 -8.62
CA GLY A 36 10.97 -10.08 -7.17
C GLY A 36 11.16 -8.60 -6.80
N LEU A 37 12.04 -7.88 -7.49
CA LEU A 37 12.24 -6.44 -7.30
C LEU A 37 10.99 -5.63 -7.67
N LEU A 38 10.31 -5.98 -8.78
CA LEU A 38 9.03 -5.37 -9.14
C LEU A 38 7.97 -5.61 -8.06
N LEU A 39 7.86 -6.85 -7.57
CA LEU A 39 6.91 -7.20 -6.52
C LEU A 39 7.23 -6.48 -5.20
N SER A 40 8.51 -6.43 -4.81
CA SER A 40 8.95 -5.70 -3.63
C SER A 40 8.69 -4.21 -3.78
N GLY A 41 8.93 -3.62 -4.95
CA GLY A 41 8.61 -2.22 -5.25
C GLY A 41 7.12 -1.93 -5.09
N ALA A 42 6.25 -2.78 -5.64
CA ALA A 42 4.80 -2.68 -5.45
C ALA A 42 4.40 -2.83 -3.97
N GLY A 43 5.07 -3.73 -3.24
CA GLY A 43 4.93 -3.91 -1.80
C GLY A 43 5.26 -2.63 -1.02
N VAL A 44 6.40 -1.99 -1.31
CA VAL A 44 6.79 -0.71 -0.68
C VAL A 44 5.74 0.36 -0.93
N VAL A 45 5.29 0.54 -2.18
CA VAL A 45 4.27 1.55 -2.51
C VAL A 45 2.98 1.26 -1.73
N THR A 46 2.59 -0.01 -1.64
CA THR A 46 1.40 -0.42 -0.87
C THR A 46 1.56 -0.11 0.62
N LEU A 47 2.73 -0.38 1.22
CA LEU A 47 3.03 -0.03 2.61
C LEU A 47 2.90 1.47 2.86
N VAL A 48 3.51 2.29 2.00
CA VAL A 48 3.43 3.76 2.08
C VAL A 48 1.98 4.21 2.05
N THR A 49 1.16 3.68 1.14
CA THR A 49 -0.28 4.03 1.10
C THR A 49 -1.04 3.57 2.35
N GLY A 50 -0.60 2.52 3.04
CA GLY A 50 -1.16 2.08 4.32
C GLY A 50 -0.78 3.00 5.49
N VAL A 51 0.49 3.42 5.58
CA VAL A 51 1.01 4.31 6.63
C VAL A 51 0.31 5.67 6.56
N PHE A 52 0.33 6.30 5.39
CA PHE A 52 -0.36 7.55 5.18
C PHE A 52 -1.90 7.32 5.20
N GLY A 53 -2.35 6.19 4.66
CA GLY A 53 -3.76 5.85 4.48
C GLY A 53 -4.49 6.86 3.61
N TYR A 54 -3.76 7.25 2.56
CA TYR A 54 -4.28 7.84 1.36
C TYR A 54 -3.88 6.90 0.22
N CYS A 55 -4.88 6.39 -0.51
CA CYS A 55 -4.65 5.58 -1.70
C CYS A 55 -5.07 6.39 -2.94
N PRO A 56 -4.14 6.74 -3.85
CA PRO A 56 -4.44 7.56 -5.03
C PRO A 56 -5.39 6.84 -5.99
N ALA A 57 -5.26 5.51 -6.15
CA ALA A 57 -6.17 4.72 -6.96
C ALA A 57 -7.62 4.79 -6.44
N CYS A 58 -7.82 4.72 -5.11
CA CYS A 58 -9.14 4.87 -4.50
C CYS A 58 -9.69 6.30 -4.67
N ALA A 59 -8.83 7.32 -4.64
CA ALA A 59 -9.24 8.71 -4.88
C ALA A 59 -9.69 8.94 -6.32
N VAL A 60 -8.94 8.42 -7.30
CA VAL A 60 -9.29 8.47 -8.73
C VAL A 60 -10.59 7.69 -9.01
N ALA A 61 -10.82 6.58 -8.29
CA ALA A 61 -12.07 5.83 -8.33
C ALA A 61 -13.27 6.56 -7.69
N GLY A 62 -13.12 7.81 -7.24
CA GLY A 62 -14.20 8.63 -6.70
C GLY A 62 -14.49 8.42 -5.22
N ARG A 63 -13.63 7.72 -4.48
CA ARG A 63 -13.87 7.49 -3.05
C ARG A 63 -13.75 8.79 -2.25
N GLU A 64 -14.80 9.11 -1.51
CA GLU A 64 -14.81 10.27 -0.63
C GLU A 64 -13.78 10.14 0.51
N PRO A 65 -13.11 11.24 0.89
CA PRO A 65 -12.24 11.24 2.05
C PRO A 65 -13.05 11.02 3.32
N LEU A 66 -12.49 10.24 4.25
CA LEU A 66 -13.09 10.03 5.56
C LEU A 66 -13.28 11.38 6.25
N LYS A 67 -14.51 11.61 6.72
CA LYS A 67 -14.81 12.69 7.66
C LYS A 67 -14.12 12.32 8.97
N GLY A 68 -13.06 13.06 9.29
CA GLY A 68 -12.32 12.93 10.55
C GLY A 68 -13.14 13.46 11.71
#